data_AF-B0DJZ6-F1
#
_entry.id   AF-B0DJZ6-F1
#
_cell.length_a   1.000
_cell.length_b   1.000
_cell.length_c   1.000
_cell.angle_alpha   90.00
_cell.angle_beta   90.00
_cell.angle_gamma   90.00
#
_symmetry.space_group_name_H-M   'P 1'
#
loop_
_entity.id
_entity.type
_entity.pdbx_description
1 polymer ?
#
loop_
_entity_poly.entity_id
_entity_poly.type
_entity_poly.pdbx_seq_one_letter_code
_entity_poly.pdbx_strand_id
1 'polypeptide(L)'
;MFSSITPHSYPAGSRITLRLTDGTSLSLQVNKPFLPFTKSQVYLVSPSEPSTHNLPSQIILKIFDPQTVDDRFPPLQTTLSAHPWTLDAEAAAVQYREDVAKGKRPDDFTMDLLYGEEEAEAYLWEEHFYRLLKESYESEVGALARLESLQGTVVPKVFATGNIVPPPNTRAIQPLGVLIEYVPGIPLSDVKPGSGVNIPFEIVCPLIDAVKKFKEIDLRLSRGIAYN
;
A
#
# COMPACT_ATOMS: atom_id res chain seq x y z
N MET A 1 24.50 -1.39 -20.99
CA MET A 1 23.02 -1.27 -20.95
C MET A 1 22.52 -2.26 -19.91
N PHE A 2 22.30 -1.81 -18.67
CA PHE A 2 21.69 -2.68 -17.66
C PHE A 2 20.18 -2.61 -17.84
N SER A 3 19.55 -3.77 -18.04
CA SER A 3 18.09 -3.86 -18.05
C SER A 3 17.59 -3.32 -16.72
N SER A 4 16.73 -2.30 -16.74
CA SER A 4 15.99 -1.89 -15.57
C SER A 4 15.24 -3.13 -15.08
N ILE A 5 15.71 -3.75 -13.99
CA ILE A 5 14.98 -4.79 -13.29
C ILE A 5 13.73 -4.09 -12.81
N THR A 6 12.65 -4.24 -13.57
CA THR A 6 11.37 -3.65 -13.21
C THR A 6 10.96 -4.39 -11.94
N PRO A 7 10.59 -3.69 -10.85
CA PRO A 7 9.99 -4.33 -9.69
C PRO A 7 8.88 -5.26 -10.18
N HIS A 8 8.73 -6.43 -9.56
CA HIS A 8 7.73 -7.44 -9.93
C HIS A 8 6.33 -6.82 -9.95
N SER A 9 5.95 -6.28 -11.11
CA SER A 9 4.72 -5.54 -11.34
C SER A 9 3.78 -6.42 -12.13
N TYR A 10 2.51 -6.41 -11.75
CA TYR A 10 1.46 -7.05 -12.51
C TYR A 10 1.22 -6.27 -13.83
N PRO A 11 1.47 -6.86 -15.01
CA PRO A 11 1.20 -6.18 -16.28
C PRO A 11 -0.30 -6.07 -16.54
N ALA A 12 -0.69 -5.17 -17.44
CA ALA A 12 -2.07 -5.11 -17.93
C ALA A 12 -2.49 -6.47 -18.51
N GLY A 13 -3.72 -6.87 -18.24
CA GLY A 13 -4.30 -8.16 -18.58
C GLY A 13 -4.02 -9.29 -17.58
N SER A 14 -3.06 -9.12 -16.66
CA SER A 14 -2.80 -10.13 -15.62
C SER A 14 -3.94 -10.22 -14.59
N ARG A 15 -3.99 -11.34 -13.86
CA ARG A 15 -4.98 -11.59 -12.81
C ARG A 15 -4.34 -11.60 -11.44
N ILE A 16 -5.03 -11.00 -10.49
CA ILE A 16 -4.67 -10.94 -9.08
C ILE A 16 -5.80 -11.55 -8.28
N THR A 17 -5.45 -12.42 -7.33
CA THR A 17 -6.41 -12.94 -6.36
C THR A 17 -6.20 -12.20 -5.04
N LEU A 18 -7.23 -11.48 -4.60
CA LEU A 18 -7.26 -10.82 -3.30
C LEU A 18 -8.13 -11.65 -2.36
N ARG A 19 -7.54 -12.17 -1.27
CA ARG A 19 -8.29 -12.77 -0.17
C ARG A 19 -8.68 -11.68 0.80
N LEU A 20 -9.98 -11.44 0.92
CA LEU A 20 -10.55 -10.46 1.83
C LEU A 20 -10.42 -10.89 3.29
N THR A 21 -10.56 -9.92 4.20
CA THR A 21 -10.55 -10.16 5.66
C THR A 21 -11.66 -11.08 6.14
N ASP A 22 -12.79 -11.17 5.41
CA ASP A 22 -13.89 -12.11 5.69
C ASP A 22 -13.60 -13.55 5.18
N GLY A 23 -12.45 -13.77 4.55
CA GLY A 23 -12.02 -15.05 3.98
C GLY A 23 -12.43 -15.27 2.52
N THR A 24 -13.32 -14.43 1.98
CA THR A 24 -13.74 -14.51 0.57
C THR A 24 -12.59 -14.15 -0.36
N SER A 25 -12.56 -14.72 -1.57
CA SER A 25 -11.55 -14.40 -2.57
C SER A 25 -12.15 -13.66 -3.76
N LEU A 26 -11.52 -12.57 -4.16
CA LEU A 26 -11.86 -11.79 -5.34
C LEU A 26 -10.81 -12.00 -6.43
N SER A 27 -11.26 -12.34 -7.63
CA SER A 27 -10.39 -12.37 -8.82
C SER A 27 -10.49 -11.04 -9.56
N LEU A 28 -9.37 -10.34 -9.68
CA LEU A 28 -9.25 -9.01 -10.23
C LEU A 28 -8.36 -9.04 -11.48
N GLN A 29 -8.82 -8.44 -12.58
CA GLN A 29 -8.00 -8.25 -13.76
C GLN A 29 -7.34 -6.87 -13.72
N VAL A 30 -6.03 -6.81 -14.00
CA VAL A 30 -5.28 -5.55 -14.07
C VAL A 30 -5.55 -4.87 -15.39
N ASN A 31 -6.08 -3.65 -15.34
CA ASN A 31 -6.32 -2.84 -16.53
C ASN A 31 -5.09 -1.98 -16.84
N LYS A 32 -4.53 -1.32 -15.83
CA LYS A 32 -3.25 -0.58 -15.94
C LYS A 32 -2.58 -0.36 -14.58
N PRO A 33 -1.24 -0.31 -14.52
CA PRO A 33 -0.51 0.24 -13.39
C PRO A 33 -0.51 1.77 -13.40
N PHE A 34 -0.39 2.38 -12.23
CA PHE A 34 -0.05 3.80 -12.05
C PHE A 34 1.40 3.89 -11.56
N LEU A 35 2.29 4.39 -12.42
CA LEU A 35 3.73 4.44 -12.18
C LEU A 35 4.21 5.89 -11.96
N PRO A 36 5.35 6.09 -11.26
CA PRO A 36 6.17 5.07 -10.59
C PRO A 36 5.55 4.58 -9.28
N PHE A 37 5.92 3.37 -8.85
CA PHE A 37 5.61 2.89 -7.51
C PHE A 37 6.62 3.46 -6.51
N THR A 38 6.15 3.83 -5.32
CA THR A 38 7.00 4.34 -4.24
C THR A 38 6.90 3.41 -3.02
N LYS A 39 5.83 3.55 -2.23
CA LYS A 39 5.55 2.74 -1.03
C LYS A 39 4.39 1.75 -1.22
N SER A 40 3.72 1.80 -2.38
CA SER A 40 2.71 0.82 -2.77
C SER A 40 2.63 0.74 -4.29
N GLN A 41 2.22 -0.43 -4.78
CA GLN A 41 1.85 -0.62 -6.18
C GLN A 41 0.39 -0.23 -6.34
N VAL A 42 0.07 0.56 -7.35
CA VAL A 42 -1.29 1.06 -7.57
C VAL A 42 -1.77 0.62 -8.94
N TYR A 43 -2.93 -0.03 -8.99
CA TYR A 43 -3.50 -0.60 -10.20
C TYR A 43 -4.95 -0.16 -10.37
N LEU A 44 -5.33 0.16 -11.61
CA LEU A 44 -6.73 0.12 -12.01
C LEU A 44 -7.08 -1.33 -12.31
N VAL A 45 -8.10 -1.87 -11.66
CA VAL A 45 -8.54 -3.25 -11.82
C VAL A 45 -10.03 -3.34 -12.08
N SER A 46 -10.44 -4.47 -12.66
CA SER A 46 -11.85 -4.84 -12.85
C SER A 46 -12.11 -6.21 -12.19
N PRO A 47 -13.22 -6.38 -11.44
CA PRO A 47 -13.67 -7.69 -11.00
C PRO A 47 -13.88 -8.62 -12.20
N SER A 48 -13.36 -9.84 -12.15
CA SER A 48 -13.42 -10.78 -13.28
C SER A 48 -14.79 -11.44 -13.44
N GLU A 49 -15.57 -11.49 -12.37
CA GLU A 49 -16.94 -12.02 -12.35
C GLU A 49 -17.87 -10.95 -11.78
N PRO A 50 -19.17 -10.94 -12.13
CA PRO A 50 -20.16 -10.07 -11.50
C PRO A 50 -20.17 -10.38 -9.99
N SER A 51 -19.45 -9.56 -9.24
CA SER A 51 -19.10 -9.86 -7.86
C SER A 51 -20.35 -9.91 -6.99
N THR A 52 -20.40 -10.87 -6.06
CA THR A 52 -21.35 -10.90 -4.93
C THR A 52 -21.30 -9.65 -4.05
N HIS A 53 -20.26 -8.82 -4.20
CA HIS A 53 -19.94 -7.68 -3.35
C HIS A 53 -20.38 -6.32 -3.90
N ASN A 54 -21.23 -6.27 -4.96
CA ASN A 54 -21.70 -5.02 -5.58
C ASN A 54 -20.56 -4.04 -5.93
N LEU A 55 -19.44 -4.57 -6.40
CA LEU A 55 -18.27 -3.77 -6.75
C LEU A 55 -18.47 -3.05 -8.09
N PRO A 56 -17.94 -1.82 -8.24
CA PRO A 56 -17.90 -1.14 -9.53
C PRO A 56 -17.11 -1.92 -10.59
N SER A 57 -17.34 -1.62 -11.86
CA SER A 57 -16.59 -2.22 -12.98
C SER A 57 -15.12 -1.83 -13.01
N GLN A 58 -14.74 -0.72 -12.35
CA GLN A 58 -13.38 -0.21 -12.27
C GLN A 58 -13.08 0.29 -10.85
N ILE A 59 -11.96 -0.18 -10.30
CA ILE A 59 -11.58 0.03 -8.89
C ILE A 59 -10.06 0.21 -8.83
N ILE A 60 -9.59 0.97 -7.86
CA ILE A 60 -8.17 1.01 -7.53
C ILE A 60 -7.83 -0.13 -6.56
N LEU A 61 -6.84 -0.96 -6.93
CA LEU A 61 -6.16 -1.85 -6.01
C LEU A 61 -4.81 -1.24 -5.66
N LYS A 62 -4.61 -0.95 -4.38
CA LYS A 62 -3.27 -0.65 -3.83
C LYS A 62 -2.71 -1.90 -3.16
N ILE A 63 -1.44 -2.19 -3.42
CA ILE A 63 -0.71 -3.34 -2.86
C ILE A 63 0.54 -2.84 -2.13
N PHE A 64 0.68 -3.22 -0.88
CA PHE A 64 1.84 -2.94 -0.03
C PHE A 64 2.73 -4.18 -0.03
N ASP A 65 3.59 -4.27 -1.05
CA ASP A 65 4.48 -5.40 -1.27
C ASP A 65 5.94 -5.01 -1.01
N PRO A 66 6.56 -5.58 0.05
CA PRO A 66 7.94 -5.27 0.40
C PRO A 66 8.91 -5.49 -0.75
N GLN A 67 8.64 -6.40 -1.69
CA GLN A 67 9.48 -6.67 -2.86
C GLN A 67 9.60 -5.45 -3.81
N THR A 68 8.66 -4.51 -3.74
CA THR A 68 8.52 -3.41 -4.70
C THR A 68 8.76 -2.02 -4.12
N VAL A 69 9.17 -1.94 -2.85
CA VAL A 69 9.50 -0.66 -2.22
C VAL A 69 10.72 -0.03 -2.89
N ASP A 70 10.63 1.27 -3.15
CA ASP A 70 11.67 2.06 -3.82
C ASP A 70 12.98 2.16 -3.01
N ASP A 71 12.93 2.04 -1.68
CA ASP A 71 14.11 2.06 -0.79
C ASP A 71 15.12 0.94 -1.08
N ARG A 72 14.73 -0.12 -1.80
CA ARG A 72 15.63 -1.23 -2.19
C ARG A 72 16.74 -0.79 -3.14
N PHE A 73 16.51 0.25 -3.91
CA PHE A 73 17.43 0.73 -4.94
C PHE A 73 17.72 2.21 -4.70
N PRO A 74 18.51 2.52 -3.66
CA PRO A 74 18.79 3.90 -3.31
C PRO A 74 19.54 4.60 -4.46
N PRO A 75 19.41 5.93 -4.62
CA PRO A 75 20.09 6.66 -5.67
C PRO A 75 21.60 6.42 -5.65
N LEU A 76 22.23 6.44 -6.83
CA LEU A 76 23.68 6.23 -7.01
C LEU A 76 24.57 7.20 -6.21
N GLN A 77 24.01 8.28 -5.68
CA GLN A 77 24.71 9.28 -4.86
C GLN A 77 24.73 8.93 -3.37
N THR A 78 24.10 7.82 -2.96
CA THR A 78 24.10 7.35 -1.57
C THR A 78 25.20 6.32 -1.35
N THR A 79 25.70 6.21 -0.13
CA THR A 79 26.64 5.15 0.29
C THR A 79 25.93 3.83 0.61
N LEU A 80 24.60 3.80 0.47
CA LEU A 80 23.78 2.62 0.77
C LEU A 80 23.82 1.66 -0.42
N SER A 81 24.02 0.38 -0.11
CA SER A 81 23.95 -0.69 -1.10
C SER A 81 22.50 -0.94 -1.54
N ALA A 82 22.33 -1.52 -2.73
CA ALA A 82 21.03 -2.04 -3.13
C ALA A 82 20.71 -3.31 -2.31
N HIS A 83 19.43 -3.48 -1.96
CA HIS A 83 18.92 -4.63 -1.21
C HIS A 83 17.93 -5.42 -2.09
N PRO A 84 18.42 -6.16 -3.10
CA PRO A 84 17.56 -6.92 -3.99
C PRO A 84 16.83 -8.01 -3.20
N TRP A 85 15.55 -8.16 -3.49
CA TRP A 85 14.74 -9.20 -2.87
C TRP A 85 15.20 -10.60 -3.27
N THR A 86 15.13 -11.53 -2.32
CA THR A 86 15.28 -12.97 -2.56
C THR A 86 14.24 -13.74 -1.76
N LEU A 87 13.80 -14.89 -2.30
CA LEU A 87 12.82 -15.75 -1.60
C LEU A 87 13.37 -16.29 -0.29
N ASP A 88 14.66 -16.64 -0.25
CA ASP A 88 15.31 -17.17 0.96
C ASP A 88 15.36 -16.13 2.08
N ALA A 89 15.69 -14.88 1.77
CA ALA A 89 15.67 -13.80 2.76
C ALA A 89 14.25 -13.50 3.26
N GLU A 90 13.25 -13.50 2.36
CA GLU A 90 11.85 -13.30 2.74
C GLU A 90 11.36 -14.44 3.66
N ALA A 91 11.71 -15.68 3.34
CA ALA A 91 11.38 -16.85 4.15
C ALA A 91 12.07 -16.82 5.52
N ALA A 92 13.34 -16.41 5.58
CA ALA A 92 14.06 -16.23 6.84
C ALA A 92 13.44 -15.13 7.71
N ALA A 93 12.99 -14.02 7.12
CA ALA A 93 12.27 -12.97 7.84
C ALA A 93 10.89 -13.45 8.34
N VAL A 94 10.18 -14.27 7.57
CA VAL A 94 8.95 -14.94 8.06
C VAL A 94 9.25 -15.83 9.26
N GLN A 95 10.28 -16.66 9.17
CA GLN A 95 10.68 -17.56 10.25
C GLN A 95 11.08 -16.78 11.51
N TYR A 96 11.79 -15.65 11.37
CA TYR A 96 12.09 -14.72 12.47
C TYR A 96 10.79 -14.30 13.19
N ARG A 97 9.80 -13.79 12.46
CA ARG A 97 8.53 -13.32 13.03
C ARG A 97 7.74 -14.46 13.69
N GLU A 98 7.78 -15.66 13.11
CA GLU A 98 7.13 -16.83 13.72
C GLU A 98 7.78 -17.25 15.04
N ASP A 99 9.11 -17.24 15.11
CA ASP A 99 9.83 -17.61 16.31
C ASP A 99 9.64 -16.58 17.43
N VAL A 100 9.55 -15.29 17.08
CA VAL A 100 9.12 -14.23 17.99
C VAL A 100 7.70 -14.50 18.51
N ALA A 101 6.74 -14.74 17.62
CA ALA A 101 5.35 -14.98 17.99
C ALA A 101 5.16 -16.24 18.87
N LYS A 102 6.01 -17.26 18.68
CA LYS A 102 6.03 -18.49 19.48
C LYS A 102 6.84 -18.35 20.78
N GLY A 103 7.43 -17.18 21.06
CA GLY A 103 8.24 -16.91 22.24
C GLY A 103 9.58 -17.66 22.27
N LYS A 104 10.05 -18.16 21.13
CA LYS A 104 11.35 -18.85 21.01
C LYS A 104 12.53 -17.88 20.97
N ARG A 105 12.27 -16.63 20.57
CA ARG A 105 13.22 -15.52 20.59
C ARG A 105 12.51 -14.22 20.98
N PRO A 106 13.21 -13.25 21.59
CA PRO A 106 12.68 -11.90 21.76
C PRO A 106 12.54 -11.18 20.40
N ASP A 107 11.63 -10.22 20.33
CA ASP A 107 11.61 -9.22 19.24
C ASP A 107 12.67 -8.15 19.53
N ASP A 108 13.88 -8.44 19.08
CA ASP A 108 15.07 -7.61 19.25
C ASP A 108 15.40 -6.79 18.00
N PHE A 109 14.51 -6.77 17.01
CA PHE A 109 14.71 -6.01 15.78
C PHE A 109 14.76 -4.50 16.07
N THR A 110 15.88 -3.87 15.71
CA THR A 110 16.03 -2.41 15.72
C THR A 110 16.65 -1.94 14.41
N MET A 111 16.40 -0.68 14.04
CA MET A 111 16.99 -0.07 12.84
C MET A 111 18.52 -0.02 12.90
N ASP A 112 19.10 0.02 14.10
CA ASP A 112 20.55 0.03 14.31
C ASP A 112 21.21 -1.26 13.78
N LEU A 113 20.48 -2.38 13.76
CA LEU A 113 20.96 -3.65 13.18
C LEU A 113 21.19 -3.56 11.66
N LEU A 114 20.56 -2.59 10.98
CA LEU A 114 20.67 -2.43 9.52
C LEU A 114 21.85 -1.54 9.11
N TYR A 115 22.21 -0.59 9.98
CA TYR A 115 23.21 0.44 9.72
C TYR A 115 24.45 0.32 10.61
N GLY A 116 24.66 -0.87 11.19
CA GLY A 116 25.86 -1.18 11.98
C GLY A 116 27.14 -1.16 11.14
N GLU A 117 28.28 -1.35 11.82
CA GLU A 117 29.59 -1.43 11.14
C GLU A 117 29.71 -2.68 10.25
N GLU A 118 29.02 -3.77 10.62
CA GLU A 118 28.96 -5.02 9.86
C GLU A 118 27.79 -5.00 8.86
N GLU A 119 27.97 -5.70 7.73
CA GLU A 119 26.91 -5.86 6.74
C GLU A 119 25.75 -6.66 7.34
N ALA A 120 24.57 -6.02 7.39
CA ALA A 120 23.38 -6.64 7.93
C ALA A 120 22.94 -7.86 7.11
N GLU A 121 22.52 -8.92 7.79
CA GLU A 121 21.98 -10.10 7.14
C GLU A 121 20.75 -9.77 6.27
N ALA A 122 20.64 -10.40 5.10
CA ALA A 122 19.61 -10.07 4.12
C ALA A 122 18.18 -10.16 4.67
N TYR A 123 17.91 -11.08 5.61
CA TYR A 123 16.58 -11.22 6.22
C TYR A 123 16.19 -10.02 7.09
N LEU A 124 17.16 -9.29 7.67
CA LEU A 124 16.88 -8.09 8.47
C LEU A 124 16.34 -6.97 7.59
N TRP A 125 16.85 -6.83 6.36
CA TRP A 125 16.29 -5.91 5.37
C TRP A 125 14.88 -6.31 4.94
N GLU A 126 14.62 -7.60 4.75
CA GLU A 126 13.27 -8.08 4.43
C GLU A 126 12.28 -7.85 5.60
N GLU A 127 12.74 -8.03 6.84
CA GLU A 127 11.96 -7.69 8.04
C GLU A 127 11.68 -6.18 8.12
N HIS A 128 12.69 -5.35 7.85
CA HIS A 128 12.55 -3.90 7.79
C HIS A 128 11.48 -3.46 6.79
N PHE A 129 11.60 -3.90 5.53
CA PHE A 129 10.65 -3.53 4.48
C PHE A 129 9.25 -4.08 4.74
N TYR A 130 9.14 -5.27 5.34
CA TYR A 130 7.85 -5.81 5.80
C TYR A 130 7.21 -4.89 6.84
N ARG A 131 7.94 -4.52 7.91
CA ARG A 131 7.43 -3.63 8.96
C ARG A 131 7.04 -2.27 8.40
N LEU A 132 7.90 -1.66 7.57
CA LEU A 132 7.65 -0.37 6.94
C LEU A 132 6.36 -0.35 6.12
N LEU A 133 6.16 -1.36 5.27
CA LEU A 133 4.96 -1.41 4.43
C LEU A 133 3.71 -1.84 5.19
N LYS A 134 3.85 -2.68 6.22
CA LYS A 134 2.76 -3.00 7.13
C LYS A 134 2.28 -1.75 7.87
N GLU A 135 3.18 -0.95 8.41
CA GLU A 135 2.87 0.32 9.07
C GLU A 135 2.22 1.30 8.09
N SER A 136 2.73 1.39 6.86
CA SER A 136 2.15 2.23 5.80
C SER A 136 0.71 1.81 5.48
N TYR A 137 0.46 0.51 5.35
CA TYR A 137 -0.87 -0.04 5.14
C TYR A 137 -1.81 0.24 6.32
N GLU A 138 -1.39 -0.05 7.54
CA GLU A 138 -2.19 0.15 8.76
C GLU A 138 -2.53 1.63 8.96
N SER A 139 -1.57 2.52 8.68
CA SER A 139 -1.76 3.97 8.71
C SER A 139 -2.78 4.44 7.66
N GLU A 140 -2.65 3.98 6.40
CA GLU A 140 -3.57 4.35 5.32
C GLU A 140 -4.99 3.84 5.59
N VAL A 141 -5.15 2.55 5.92
CA VAL A 141 -6.46 1.96 6.23
C VAL A 141 -7.08 2.62 7.47
N GLY A 142 -6.27 2.85 8.52
CA GLY A 142 -6.73 3.52 9.74
C GLY A 142 -7.17 4.97 9.50
N ALA A 143 -6.45 5.71 8.64
CA ALA A 143 -6.84 7.05 8.24
C ALA A 143 -8.13 7.05 7.43
N LEU A 144 -8.25 6.19 6.42
CA LEU A 144 -9.46 6.09 5.60
C LEU A 144 -10.69 5.68 6.41
N ALA A 145 -10.53 4.74 7.35
CA ALA A 145 -11.60 4.34 8.27
C ALA A 145 -12.07 5.52 9.15
N ARG A 146 -11.15 6.36 9.64
CA ARG A 146 -11.50 7.58 10.38
C ARG A 146 -12.24 8.63 9.53
N LEU A 147 -12.10 8.56 8.21
CA LEU A 147 -12.76 9.45 7.25
C LEU A 147 -14.02 8.86 6.62
N GLU A 148 -14.59 7.78 7.21
CA GLU A 148 -15.77 7.08 6.69
C GLU A 148 -16.92 8.02 6.30
N SER A 149 -17.24 9.03 7.13
CA SER A 149 -18.33 9.98 6.85
C SER A 149 -18.11 10.87 5.61
N LEU A 150 -16.89 10.90 5.07
CA LEU A 150 -16.49 11.69 3.90
C LEU A 150 -16.23 10.81 2.67
N GLN A 151 -16.29 9.48 2.83
CA GLN A 151 -16.07 8.54 1.74
C GLN A 151 -17.20 8.59 0.70
N GLY A 152 -16.85 8.40 -0.58
CA GLY A 152 -17.78 8.49 -1.72
C GLY A 152 -18.21 9.92 -2.07
N THR A 153 -17.57 10.93 -1.48
CA THR A 153 -17.80 12.35 -1.80
C THR A 153 -16.47 13.04 -2.10
N VAL A 154 -15.76 13.46 -1.04
CA VAL A 154 -14.49 14.18 -1.09
C VAL A 154 -13.31 13.29 -0.74
N VAL A 155 -13.57 12.12 -0.16
CA VAL A 155 -12.61 11.04 0.05
C VAL A 155 -13.09 9.83 -0.76
N PRO A 156 -12.20 9.12 -1.48
CA PRO A 156 -12.55 7.89 -2.17
C PRO A 156 -13.12 6.83 -1.23
N LYS A 157 -14.15 6.10 -1.67
CA LYS A 157 -14.71 4.99 -0.88
C LYS A 157 -13.76 3.80 -0.79
N VAL A 158 -13.60 3.23 0.41
CA VAL A 158 -12.95 1.94 0.62
C VAL A 158 -13.99 0.84 0.45
N PHE A 159 -13.72 -0.11 -0.43
CA PHE A 159 -14.62 -1.25 -0.66
C PHE A 159 -14.24 -2.46 0.19
N ALA A 160 -12.94 -2.77 0.26
CA ALA A 160 -12.46 -3.93 1.01
C ALA A 160 -10.95 -3.84 1.28
N THR A 161 -10.50 -4.64 2.23
CA THR A 161 -9.09 -4.88 2.54
C THR A 161 -8.80 -6.38 2.53
N GLY A 162 -7.54 -6.77 2.37
CA GLY A 162 -7.15 -8.17 2.35
C GLY A 162 -5.70 -8.42 2.03
N ASN A 163 -5.41 -9.65 1.61
CA ASN A 163 -4.07 -10.12 1.25
C ASN A 163 -4.04 -10.63 -0.19
N ILE A 164 -2.99 -10.27 -0.91
CA ILE A 164 -2.73 -10.81 -2.24
C ILE A 164 -2.29 -12.26 -2.08
N VAL A 165 -2.97 -13.18 -2.78
CA VAL A 165 -2.59 -14.59 -2.81
C VAL A 165 -1.55 -14.78 -3.91
N PRO A 166 -0.26 -14.98 -3.56
CA PRO A 166 0.77 -15.21 -4.56
C PRO A 166 0.60 -16.61 -5.18
N PRO A 167 1.15 -16.83 -6.38
CA PRO A 167 1.30 -18.18 -6.91
C PRO A 167 2.06 -19.09 -5.92
N PRO A 168 1.83 -20.41 -5.95
CA PRO A 168 2.51 -21.33 -5.04
C PRO A 168 4.04 -21.24 -5.17
N ASN A 169 4.74 -21.26 -4.03
CA ASN A 169 6.20 -21.27 -3.93
C ASN A 169 6.92 -20.05 -4.55
N THR A 170 6.22 -18.94 -4.82
CA THR A 170 6.87 -17.72 -5.33
C THR A 170 7.16 -16.68 -4.26
N ARG A 171 6.45 -16.76 -3.12
CA ARG A 171 6.55 -15.83 -1.99
C ARG A 171 6.34 -16.56 -0.68
N ALA A 172 7.02 -16.11 0.37
CA ALA A 172 6.81 -16.56 1.75
C ALA A 172 5.78 -15.69 2.49
N ILE A 173 5.43 -14.51 1.95
CA ILE A 173 4.37 -13.63 2.49
C ILE A 173 3.21 -13.45 1.52
N GLN A 174 2.08 -12.99 2.07
CA GLN A 174 0.96 -12.49 1.29
C GLN A 174 0.89 -10.96 1.44
N PRO A 175 1.28 -10.18 0.40
CA PRO A 175 1.24 -8.72 0.44
C PRO A 175 -0.13 -8.17 0.83
N LEU A 176 -0.15 -7.02 1.52
CA LEU A 176 -1.39 -6.38 1.97
C LEU A 176 -2.02 -5.59 0.83
N GLY A 177 -3.35 -5.59 0.75
CA GLY A 177 -4.10 -4.93 -0.33
C GLY A 177 -5.32 -4.18 0.17
N VAL A 178 -5.64 -3.07 -0.49
CA VAL A 178 -6.86 -2.29 -0.26
C VAL A 178 -7.52 -1.93 -1.59
N LEU A 179 -8.84 -2.13 -1.66
CA LEU A 179 -9.69 -1.75 -2.78
C LEU A 179 -10.35 -0.41 -2.49
N ILE A 180 -10.14 0.55 -3.38
CA ILE A 180 -10.58 1.94 -3.24
C ILE A 180 -11.28 2.39 -4.53
N GLU A 181 -12.25 3.27 -4.40
CA GLU A 181 -12.91 3.95 -5.51
C GLU A 181 -11.93 4.54 -6.52
N TYR A 182 -12.16 4.20 -7.79
CA TYR A 182 -11.52 4.88 -8.90
C TYR A 182 -12.29 6.14 -9.24
N VAL A 183 -11.63 7.29 -9.10
CA VAL A 183 -12.18 8.60 -9.49
C VAL A 183 -11.66 8.92 -10.89
N PRO A 184 -12.50 8.85 -11.94
CA PRO A 184 -12.09 9.24 -13.28
C PRO A 184 -11.84 10.75 -13.33
N GLY A 185 -10.67 11.15 -13.81
CA GLY A 185 -10.33 12.56 -13.92
C GLY A 185 -8.87 12.78 -14.27
N ILE A 186 -8.47 14.04 -14.21
CA ILE A 186 -7.08 14.48 -14.36
C ILE A 186 -6.53 14.87 -12.98
N PRO A 187 -5.31 14.45 -12.62
CA PRO A 187 -4.65 14.95 -11.43
C PRO A 187 -4.54 16.48 -11.47
N LEU A 188 -4.76 17.14 -10.33
CA LEU A 188 -4.66 18.60 -10.27
C LEU A 188 -3.24 19.10 -10.61
N SER A 189 -2.21 18.28 -10.38
CA SER A 189 -0.82 18.56 -10.77
C SER A 189 -0.63 18.75 -12.27
N ASP A 190 -1.51 18.15 -13.07
CA ASP A 190 -1.42 18.16 -14.54
C ASP A 190 -2.20 19.35 -15.12
N VAL A 191 -2.99 20.05 -14.30
CA VAL A 191 -3.72 21.26 -14.67
C VAL A 191 -2.76 22.44 -14.64
N LYS A 192 -2.40 22.96 -15.82
CA LYS A 192 -1.50 24.12 -15.94
C LYS A 192 -2.20 25.40 -15.47
N PRO A 193 -1.56 26.24 -14.63
CA PRO A 193 -2.08 27.56 -14.32
C PRO A 193 -2.31 28.38 -15.60
N GLY A 194 -3.46 29.06 -15.70
CA GLY A 194 -3.80 29.86 -16.88
C GLY A 194 -4.23 29.07 -18.12
N SER A 195 -4.38 27.74 -18.02
CA SER A 195 -4.87 26.89 -19.12
C SER A 195 -6.34 27.13 -19.51
N GLY A 196 -7.06 28.02 -18.80
CA GLY A 196 -8.49 28.26 -19.01
C GLY A 196 -9.39 27.17 -18.45
N VAL A 197 -8.83 26.15 -17.79
CA VAL A 197 -9.62 25.16 -17.03
C VAL A 197 -10.28 25.87 -15.86
N ASN A 198 -11.59 26.10 -15.98
CA ASN A 198 -12.41 26.64 -14.91
C ASN A 198 -12.80 25.50 -13.98
N ILE A 199 -12.29 25.50 -12.75
CA ILE A 199 -12.68 24.54 -11.72
C ILE A 199 -13.93 25.10 -11.01
N PRO A 200 -15.10 24.46 -11.16
CA PRO A 200 -16.33 24.98 -10.57
C PRO A 200 -16.24 25.08 -9.03
N PHE A 201 -16.85 26.11 -8.45
CA PHE A 201 -16.88 26.29 -7.00
C PHE A 201 -17.57 25.13 -6.28
N GLU A 202 -18.49 24.45 -6.96
CA GLU A 202 -19.18 23.25 -6.50
C GLU A 202 -18.22 22.07 -6.27
N ILE A 203 -17.04 22.06 -6.89
CA ILE A 203 -15.97 21.08 -6.64
C ILE A 203 -15.04 21.57 -5.54
N VAL A 204 -14.71 22.86 -5.53
CA VAL A 204 -13.73 23.45 -4.60
C VAL A 204 -14.27 23.55 -3.17
N CYS A 205 -15.50 24.02 -2.99
CA CYS A 205 -16.09 24.26 -1.67
C CYS A 205 -16.16 22.97 -0.82
N PRO A 206 -16.65 21.83 -1.34
CA PRO A 206 -16.65 20.58 -0.59
C PRO A 206 -15.25 20.14 -0.14
N LEU A 207 -14.21 20.33 -0.97
CA LEU A 207 -12.83 19.99 -0.61
C LEU A 207 -12.31 20.88 0.53
N ILE A 208 -12.59 22.19 0.47
CA ILE A 208 -12.22 23.12 1.55
C ILE A 208 -12.93 22.75 2.85
N ASP A 209 -14.22 22.42 2.78
CA ASP A 209 -15.00 22.04 3.96
C ASP A 209 -14.56 20.69 4.53
N ALA A 210 -14.13 19.74 3.69
CA ALA A 210 -13.51 18.49 4.12
C ALA A 210 -12.24 18.75 4.95
N VAL A 211 -11.36 19.64 4.47
CA VAL A 211 -10.12 20.01 5.19
C VAL A 211 -10.42 20.64 6.55
N LYS A 212 -11.47 21.46 6.67
CA LYS A 212 -11.91 21.99 7.97
C LYS A 212 -12.37 20.87 8.90
N LYS A 213 -13.15 19.91 8.39
CA LYS A 213 -13.63 18.75 9.16
C LYS A 213 -12.50 17.84 9.62
N PHE A 214 -11.40 17.72 8.88
CA PHE A 214 -10.23 16.94 9.33
C PHE A 214 -9.68 17.46 10.67
N LYS A 215 -9.64 18.78 10.86
CA LYS A 215 -9.23 19.38 12.14
C LYS A 215 -10.17 18.99 13.29
N GLU A 216 -11.47 18.90 13.03
CA GLU A 216 -12.47 18.53 14.04
C GLU A 216 -12.40 17.04 14.40
N ILE A 217 -12.14 16.17 13.42
CA ILE A 217 -11.96 14.72 13.62
C ILE A 217 -10.73 14.45 14.49
N ASP A 218 -9.63 15.16 14.24
CA ASP A 218 -8.39 15.05 15.02
C ASP A 218 -8.57 15.54 16.47
N LEU A 219 -9.31 16.64 16.66
CA LEU A 219 -9.61 17.23 17.98
C LEU A 219 -10.55 16.37 18.85
N ARG A 220 -11.45 15.58 18.25
CA ARG A 220 -12.32 14.66 19.00
C ARG A 220 -11.54 13.48 19.57
N LEU A 221 -10.45 13.08 18.91
CA LEU A 221 -9.61 11.97 19.34
C LEU A 221 -8.67 12.38 20.48
N SER A 222 -8.09 13.58 20.44
CA SER A 222 -7.25 14.08 21.54
C SER A 222 -8.03 14.34 22.84
N ARG A 223 -9.36 14.49 22.76
CA ARG A 223 -10.26 14.57 23.94
C ARG A 223 -10.82 13.22 24.40
N GLY A 224 -10.67 12.17 23.60
CA GLY A 224 -11.13 10.80 23.93
C GLY A 224 -10.09 9.92 24.64
N ILE A 225 -8.83 10.38 24.73
CA ILE A 225 -7.73 9.72 25.48
C ILE A 225 -7.59 10.33 26.89
N ALA A 226 -8.67 10.91 27.43
CA ALA A 226 -8.77 11.33 28.82
C ALA A 226 -9.68 10.34 29.56
N TYR A 227 -9.03 9.35 30.19
CA TYR A 227 -9.55 8.41 31.21
C TYR A 227 -10.55 7.34 30.76
N ASN A 228 -10.05 6.10 30.72
CA ASN A 228 -10.62 4.96 31.46
C ASN A 228 -9.47 4.08 31.95
#